data_AF-A0A7W5GEL1-F1
#
_entry.id   AF-A0A7W5GEL1-F1
#
_cell.length_a   1.000
_cell.length_b   1.000
_cell.length_c   1.000
_cell.angle_alpha   90.00
_cell.angle_beta   90.00
_cell.angle_gamma   90.00
#
_symmetry.space_group_name_H-M   'P 1'
#
loop_
_entity.id
_entity.type
_entity.pdbx_description
1 polymer ?
#
loop_
_entity_poly.entity_id
_entity_poly.type
_entity_poly.pdbx_seq_one_letter_code
_entity_poly.pdbx_strand_id
1 'polypeptide(L)'
;MDERAVETRAPGVPGEIVAVVDGVPVASFRDVVARLRAEYPGEDPAHIEGVVLREWDAFSAGRPLVVPTAVEEGAREILDQSRV
;
A
#
# COMPACT_ATOMS: atom_id res chain seq x y z
N MET A 1 -23.72 14.10 4.65
CA MET A 1 -22.86 13.65 3.54
C MET A 1 -21.74 14.66 3.54
N ASP A 2 -20.70 14.40 4.33
CA ASP A 2 -19.65 15.35 4.61
C ASP A 2 -18.54 15.17 3.57
N GLU A 3 -18.51 16.12 2.64
CA GLU A 3 -17.51 16.25 1.59
C GLU A 3 -16.19 16.64 2.27
N ARG A 4 -15.30 15.66 2.49
CA ARG A 4 -13.97 15.93 3.08
C ARG A 4 -13.20 16.88 2.17
N ALA A 5 -13.00 18.10 2.66
CA ALA A 5 -12.12 19.08 2.06
C ALA A 5 -10.70 18.52 1.95
N VAL A 6 -10.23 18.30 0.72
CA VAL A 6 -8.82 18.03 0.44
C VAL A 6 -8.08 19.36 0.55
N GLU A 7 -7.48 19.61 1.71
CA GLU A 7 -6.52 20.71 1.88
C GLU A 7 -5.25 20.39 1.10
N THR A 8 -5.12 20.96 -0.11
CA THR A 8 -3.87 20.90 -0.88
C THR A 8 -2.92 21.99 -0.36
N ARG A 9 -1.86 21.59 0.36
CA ARG A 9 -0.76 22.50 0.74
C ARG A 9 0.31 22.58 -0.36
N ALA A 10 0.95 23.75 -0.46
CA ALA A 10 1.87 24.16 -1.51
C ALA A 10 3.17 23.31 -1.55
N PRO A 11 3.82 23.17 -2.72
CA PRO A 11 4.89 22.18 -2.91
C PRO A 11 6.22 22.64 -2.28
N GLY A 12 6.71 21.90 -1.29
CA GLY A 12 7.98 22.14 -0.63
C GLY A 12 8.83 20.87 -0.55
N VAL A 13 9.96 20.87 -1.29
CA VAL A 13 11.11 19.93 -1.15
C VAL A 13 10.85 18.48 -1.64
N PRO A 14 11.80 17.85 -2.36
CA PRO A 14 11.71 16.44 -2.73
C PRO A 14 11.67 15.58 -1.45
N GLY A 15 10.50 15.01 -1.15
CA GLY A 15 10.26 14.29 0.10
C GLY A 15 8.84 14.43 0.63
N GLU A 16 8.05 15.39 0.14
CA GLU A 16 6.76 15.70 0.76
C GLU A 16 5.72 14.59 0.53
N ILE A 17 5.14 14.14 1.64
CA ILE A 17 3.90 13.36 1.67
C ILE A 17 2.79 14.27 1.11
N VAL A 18 2.15 13.85 0.03
CA VAL A 18 1.32 14.72 -0.83
C VAL A 18 -0.14 14.79 -0.34
N ALA A 19 -0.60 13.83 0.46
CA ALA A 19 -1.91 13.87 1.12
C ALA A 19 -1.95 12.97 2.35
N VAL A 20 -2.97 13.10 3.19
CA VAL A 20 -3.26 12.20 4.30
C VAL A 20 -4.63 11.58 4.11
N VAL A 21 -4.73 10.26 4.07
CA VAL A 21 -5.99 9.50 3.96
C VAL A 21 -6.15 8.67 5.23
N ASP A 22 -7.20 8.95 6.01
CA ASP A 22 -7.49 8.27 7.28
C ASP A 22 -6.28 8.22 8.25
N GLY A 23 -5.51 9.31 8.30
CA GLY A 23 -4.31 9.43 9.13
C GLY A 23 -3.05 8.82 8.52
N VAL A 24 -3.16 8.17 7.36
CA VAL A 24 -2.03 7.58 6.63
C VAL A 24 -1.46 8.61 5.65
N PRO A 25 -0.17 8.96 5.78
CA PRO A 25 0.51 9.80 4.80
C PRO A 25 0.68 9.04 3.48
N VAL A 26 0.20 9.62 2.38
CA VAL A 26 0.27 9.04 1.04
C VAL A 26 0.94 10.00 0.05
N ALA A 27 1.55 9.45 -0.99
CA ALA A 27 2.10 10.20 -2.11
C ALA A 27 1.58 9.60 -3.42
N SER A 28 1.58 10.39 -4.50
CA SER A 28 1.15 9.86 -5.79
C SER A 28 2.16 8.81 -6.29
N PHE A 29 1.67 7.77 -6.98
CA PHE A 29 2.52 6.75 -7.57
C PHE A 29 3.59 7.37 -8.49
N ARG A 30 3.22 8.36 -9.29
CA ARG A 30 4.12 9.10 -10.19
C ARG A 30 5.26 9.78 -9.42
N ASP A 31 4.97 10.42 -8.30
CA ASP A 31 5.98 11.12 -7.49
C ASP A 31 6.88 10.15 -6.74
N VAL A 32 6.36 9.00 -6.32
CA VAL A 32 7.16 7.90 -5.76
C VAL A 32 8.14 7.37 -6.80
N VAL A 33 7.66 7.04 -8.00
CA VAL A 33 8.51 6.54 -9.10
C VAL A 33 9.54 7.59 -9.53
N ALA A 34 9.14 8.85 -9.67
CA ALA A 34 10.05 9.93 -10.07
C ALA A 34 11.21 10.12 -9.08
N ARG A 35 10.93 10.03 -7.77
CA ARG A 35 11.95 10.09 -6.72
C ARG A 35 12.88 8.89 -6.78
N LEU A 36 12.34 7.68 -6.84
CA LEU A 36 13.14 6.46 -6.94
C LEU A 36 14.04 6.46 -8.18
N ARG A 37 13.58 6.98 -9.32
CA ARG A 37 14.42 7.12 -10.52
C ARG A 37 15.56 8.12 -10.34
N ALA A 38 15.37 9.17 -9.54
CA ALA A 38 16.43 10.11 -9.22
C ALA A 38 17.46 9.52 -8.23
N GLU A 39 16.99 8.70 -7.29
CA GLU A 39 17.83 8.06 -6.27
C GLU A 39 18.59 6.83 -6.80
N TYR A 40 18.02 6.12 -7.78
CA TYR A 40 18.60 4.94 -8.42
C TYR A 40 18.77 5.14 -9.95
N PRO A 41 19.67 6.03 -10.40
CA PRO A 41 19.78 6.40 -11.82
C PRO A 41 20.33 5.28 -12.72
N GLY A 42 20.89 4.21 -12.14
CA GLY A 42 21.39 3.04 -12.88
C GLY A 42 20.34 1.93 -13.06
N GLU A 43 19.18 2.04 -12.42
CA GLU A 43 18.11 1.05 -12.51
C GLU A 43 17.19 1.36 -13.69
N ASP A 44 16.66 0.30 -14.30
CA ASP A 44 15.69 0.45 -15.38
C ASP A 44 14.38 1.06 -14.84
N PRO A 45 13.82 2.10 -15.50
CA PRO A 45 12.58 2.73 -15.05
C PRO A 45 11.40 1.77 -14.90
N ALA A 46 11.25 0.79 -15.80
CA ALA A 46 10.17 -0.19 -15.70
C ALA A 46 10.41 -1.18 -14.55
N HIS A 47 11.67 -1.49 -14.25
CA HIS A 47 12.03 -2.24 -13.05
C HIS A 47 11.61 -1.52 -11.76
N ILE A 48 11.91 -0.22 -11.65
CA ILE A 48 11.52 0.62 -10.51
C ILE A 48 9.98 0.62 -10.33
N GLU A 49 9.23 0.83 -11.42
CA GLU A 49 7.76 0.79 -11.38
C GLU A 49 7.23 -0.57 -10.92
N GLY A 50 7.81 -1.67 -11.42
CA GLY A 50 7.43 -3.03 -11.03
C GLY A 50 7.67 -3.33 -9.55
N VAL A 51 8.77 -2.83 -8.98
CA VAL A 51 9.06 -2.95 -7.55
C VAL A 51 8.01 -2.21 -6.73
N VAL A 52 7.70 -0.95 -7.05
CA VAL A 52 6.70 -0.17 -6.31
C VAL A 52 5.32 -0.83 -6.32
N LEU A 53 4.91 -1.40 -7.47
CA LEU A 53 3.64 -2.12 -7.58
C LEU A 53 3.61 -3.41 -6.75
N ARG A 54 4.70 -4.19 -6.76
CA ARG A 54 4.83 -5.40 -5.94
C ARG A 54 4.79 -5.08 -4.44
N GLU A 55 5.50 -4.03 -4.03
CA GLU A 55 5.52 -3.61 -2.62
C GLU A 55 4.16 -3.06 -2.18
N TRP A 56 3.40 -2.41 -3.07
CA TRP A 56 2.02 -2.02 -2.81
C TRP A 56 1.10 -3.22 -2.55
N ASP A 57 1.19 -4.27 -3.36
CA ASP A 57 0.45 -5.53 -3.17
C ASP A 57 0.77 -6.18 -1.81
N ALA A 58 2.03 -6.13 -1.39
CA ALA A 58 2.48 -6.61 -0.09
C ALA A 58 2.05 -5.72 1.09
N PHE A 59 2.10 -4.39 0.93
CA PHE A 59 1.80 -3.40 1.97
C PHE A 59 0.30 -3.24 2.23
N SER A 60 -0.51 -3.27 1.18
CA SER A 60 -1.97 -3.28 1.32
C SER A 60 -2.48 -4.55 2.00
N ALA A 61 -1.67 -5.61 2.01
CA ALA A 61 -2.05 -6.94 2.41
C ALA A 61 -3.30 -7.40 1.62
N GLY A 62 -3.16 -8.42 0.80
CA GLY A 62 -2.62 -9.62 1.38
C GLY A 62 -3.42 -10.01 2.63
N ARG A 63 -2.75 -10.40 3.71
CA ARG A 63 -3.41 -10.95 4.89
C ARG A 63 -4.40 -9.97 5.57
N PRO A 64 -5.65 -10.40 5.82
CA PRO A 64 -6.68 -9.58 6.46
C PRO A 64 -6.32 -9.20 7.90
N LEU A 65 -6.58 -7.95 8.30
CA LEU A 65 -6.35 -7.44 9.67
C LEU A 65 -7.33 -7.99 10.70
N VAL A 66 -8.54 -8.32 10.26
CA VAL A 66 -9.59 -8.89 11.07
C VAL A 66 -10.20 -10.04 10.31
N VAL A 67 -10.20 -11.20 10.95
CA VAL A 67 -10.83 -12.41 10.44
C VAL A 67 -12.07 -12.63 11.31
N PRO A 68 -13.29 -12.64 10.75
CA PRO A 68 -14.49 -12.95 11.52
C PRO A 68 -14.37 -14.32 12.20
N THR A 69 -14.86 -14.46 13.43
CA THR A 69 -14.77 -15.73 14.19
C THR A 69 -15.35 -16.92 13.43
N ALA A 70 -16.41 -16.71 12.64
CA ALA A 70 -16.97 -17.75 11.77
C ALA A 70 -15.98 -18.26 10.69
N VAL A 71 -15.09 -17.39 10.20
CA VAL A 71 -14.04 -17.75 9.23
C VAL A 71 -12.92 -18.54 9.92
N GLU A 72 -12.63 -18.24 11.19
CA GLU A 72 -11.71 -19.03 12.01
C GLU A 72 -12.26 -20.44 12.30
N GLU A 73 -13.53 -20.57 12.68
CA GLU A 73 -14.18 -21.87 12.92
C GLU A 73 -14.14 -22.76 11.66
N GLY A 74 -14.52 -22.20 10.50
CA GLY A 74 -14.47 -22.94 9.23
C GLY A 74 -13.05 -23.35 8.82
N ALA A 75 -12.03 -22.52 9.12
CA ALA A 75 -10.63 -22.91 8.90
C ALA A 75 -10.21 -24.08 9.80
N ARG A 76 -10.73 -24.16 11.03
CA ARG A 76 -10.44 -25.26 11.98
C ARG A 76 -11.04 -26.59 11.52
N GLU A 77 -12.29 -26.61 11.07
CA GLU A 77 -12.96 -27.83 10.59
C GLU A 77 -12.22 -28.48 9.41
N ILE A 78 -11.72 -27.67 8.46
CA ILE A 78 -10.99 -28.15 7.28
C ILE A 78 -9.64 -28.77 7.66
N LEU A 79 -8.93 -28.15 8.61
CA LEU A 79 -7.63 -28.64 9.08
C LEU A 79 -7.76 -29.93 9.90
N ASP A 80 -8.87 -30.13 10.60
CA ASP A 80 -9.16 -31.35 11.37
C ASP A 80 -9.46 -32.53 10.43
N GLN A 81 -10.28 -32.30 9.39
CA GLN A 81 -10.58 -33.30 8.36
C GLN A 81 -9.35 -33.73 7.54
N SER A 82 -8.37 -32.85 7.39
CA SER A 82 -7.14 -33.13 6.63
C SER A 82 -6.08 -33.92 7.41
N ARG A 83 -6.34 -34.25 8.68
CA ARG A 83 -5.42 -35.00 9.57
C ARG A 83 -5.80 -36.47 9.79
N VAL A 84 -6.91 -36.93 9.21
CA VAL A 84 -7.38 -38.33 9.21
C VAL A 84 -7.02 -38.96 7.87
#